data_AF-A0A2S8GCH3-F1
#
_entry.id   AF-A0A2S8GCH3-F1
#
_cell.length_a   1.000
_cell.length_b   1.000
_cell.length_c   1.000
_cell.angle_alpha   90.00
_cell.angle_beta   90.00
_cell.angle_gamma   90.00
#
_symmetry.space_group_name_H-M   'P 1'
#
loop_
_entity.id
_entity.type
_entity.pdbx_description
1 polymer ?
#
loop_
_entity_poly.entity_id
_entity_poly.type
_entity_poly.pdbx_seq_one_letter_code
_entity_poly.pdbx_strand_id
1 'polypeptide(L)'
;MAQDANQSDQKLIGLMAQFDDPDALLAACEKVRKAGYTKTDAYTPFPLHGIDEALGIRPTILPWIVLALGIIGGTAGLALQYFTNAFDYPFLISAKPQFSLPANIPVIFELVILHAAIGVFLGMLVLNRLPTLANPLFRVPEFARATDDKFFLTVDVNDTNYKPNKTRELFDGFRGQTGVLEVFEDPSEGNLPPVLKYIGIAAVVAALVPPLLLWKAYNSTSTQPRINPIRDMDVQLRADTQTTMPQDIFADGRAMRPRIAGTIARGEWIDPVLLTGIVPGSTEQPVAFLQEEQPPMEEAAPMEEAEQPMEDPAEEAAPAAAPAEEPEPNWVKIVPIDVNQSTLKRGQQRYNIYCAVCHGLAGDGDGLVSQRAIETEQATWVPPTNLHSEPVLAQPDGKIFNTITHGIRKMRGYGAQIPPEDRWAIVTYVRALQKTRTGTKQDIPAVEYKALEIKGQ
;
A
#
# COMPACT_ATOMS: atom_id res chain seq x y z
N MET A 1 -45.88 23.59 -22.57
CA MET A 1 -47.24 23.24 -23.02
C MET A 1 -47.65 21.93 -22.36
N ALA A 2 -48.25 22.02 -21.17
CA ALA A 2 -49.00 20.96 -20.48
C ALA A 2 -49.63 21.56 -19.22
N GLN A 3 -50.42 22.62 -19.39
CA GLN A 3 -51.40 23.06 -18.41
C GLN A 3 -52.72 22.93 -19.16
N ASP A 4 -53.56 22.01 -18.69
CA ASP A 4 -54.99 21.78 -19.03
C ASP A 4 -55.34 20.28 -18.89
N ALA A 5 -54.81 19.61 -17.87
CA ALA A 5 -55.43 18.39 -17.36
C ALA A 5 -56.50 18.82 -16.35
N ASN A 6 -57.75 18.54 -16.70
CA ASN A 6 -58.94 18.83 -15.92
C ASN A 6 -58.75 18.40 -14.44
N GLN A 7 -58.60 19.36 -13.52
CA GLN A 7 -58.31 19.11 -12.09
C GLN A 7 -59.42 18.29 -11.39
N SER A 8 -60.60 18.15 -11.99
CA SER A 8 -61.77 17.51 -11.37
C SER A 8 -61.67 15.99 -11.18
N ASP A 9 -60.77 15.30 -11.90
CA ASP A 9 -60.61 13.83 -11.82
C ASP A 9 -59.36 13.37 -11.07
N GLN A 10 -58.54 14.29 -10.54
CA GLN A 10 -57.30 13.94 -9.84
C GLN A 10 -57.56 13.66 -8.35
N LYS A 11 -57.02 12.54 -7.85
CA LYS A 11 -57.18 12.14 -6.45
C LYS A 11 -56.32 13.03 -5.54
N LEU A 12 -56.92 13.64 -4.53
CA LEU A 12 -56.19 14.40 -3.50
C LEU A 12 -55.34 13.44 -2.65
N ILE A 13 -54.04 13.74 -2.51
CA ILE A 13 -53.10 12.94 -1.70
C ILE A 13 -52.65 13.65 -0.43
N GLY A 14 -52.72 14.99 -0.38
CA GLY A 14 -52.29 15.75 0.79
C GLY A 14 -52.69 17.21 0.77
N LEU A 15 -52.65 17.84 1.94
CA LEU A 15 -52.70 19.30 2.11
C LEU A 15 -51.30 19.80 2.46
N MET A 16 -50.94 20.96 1.92
CA MET A 16 -49.63 21.61 2.12
C MET A 16 -49.83 23.05 2.59
N ALA A 17 -49.14 23.46 3.64
CA ALA A 17 -49.05 24.86 4.07
C ALA A 17 -47.68 25.43 3.69
N GLN A 18 -47.67 26.64 3.14
CA GLN A 18 -46.47 27.40 2.78
C GLN A 18 -46.18 28.46 3.85
N PHE A 19 -44.90 28.65 4.17
CA PHE A 19 -44.41 29.65 5.12
C PHE A 19 -43.22 30.41 4.53
N ASP A 20 -43.09 31.66 4.98
CA ASP A 20 -41.96 32.54 4.66
C ASP A 20 -40.90 32.58 5.77
N ASP A 21 -41.26 32.10 6.96
CA ASP A 21 -40.46 32.19 8.18
C ASP A 21 -40.29 30.78 8.80
N PRO A 22 -39.05 30.35 9.12
CA PRO A 22 -38.80 29.05 9.71
C PRO A 22 -39.44 28.84 11.09
N ASP A 23 -39.54 29.89 11.92
CA ASP A 23 -40.13 29.78 13.26
C ASP A 23 -41.64 29.53 13.17
N ALA A 24 -42.30 30.16 12.19
CA ALA A 24 -43.70 29.88 11.85
C ALA A 24 -43.92 28.41 11.46
N LEU A 25 -43.02 27.83 10.65
CA LEU A 25 -43.06 26.40 10.31
C LEU A 25 -42.93 25.52 11.57
N LEU A 26 -41.94 25.77 12.44
CA LEU A 26 -41.75 24.99 13.67
C LEU A 26 -43.00 24.98 14.56
N ALA A 27 -43.60 26.16 14.76
CA ALA A 27 -44.83 26.28 15.52
C ALA A 27 -46.00 25.53 14.87
N ALA A 28 -46.08 25.51 13.55
CA ALA A 28 -47.07 24.74 12.81
C ALA A 28 -46.84 23.23 12.95
N CYS A 29 -45.61 22.75 12.79
CA CYS A 29 -45.22 21.35 13.03
C CYS A 29 -45.62 20.89 14.43
N GLU A 30 -45.34 21.70 15.45
CA GLU A 30 -45.68 21.37 16.84
C GLU A 30 -47.20 21.27 17.05
N LYS A 31 -47.97 22.18 16.44
CA LYS A 31 -49.45 22.15 16.46
C LYS A 31 -50.00 20.91 15.77
N VAL A 32 -49.46 20.55 14.61
CA VAL A 32 -49.87 19.36 13.86
C VAL A 32 -49.59 18.09 14.65
N ARG A 33 -48.40 17.96 15.24
CA ARG A 33 -48.06 16.87 16.16
C ARG A 33 -49.01 16.81 17.36
N LYS A 34 -49.27 17.93 18.04
CA LYS A 34 -50.20 18.02 19.17
C LYS A 34 -51.65 17.68 18.78
N ALA A 35 -52.04 17.97 17.55
CA ALA A 35 -53.35 17.61 17.00
C ALA A 35 -53.46 16.10 16.64
N GLY A 36 -52.37 15.35 16.75
CA GLY A 36 -52.34 13.89 16.62
C GLY A 36 -52.06 13.38 15.21
N TYR A 37 -51.71 14.24 14.25
CA TYR A 37 -51.31 13.78 12.91
C TYR A 37 -49.95 13.06 12.97
N THR A 38 -49.80 12.03 12.15
CA THR A 38 -48.63 11.13 12.17
C THR A 38 -47.96 10.97 10.80
N LYS A 39 -48.72 11.11 9.71
CA LYS A 39 -48.24 11.08 8.32
C LYS A 39 -48.03 12.50 7.82
N THR A 40 -47.00 13.13 8.35
CA THR A 40 -46.70 14.54 8.11
C THR A 40 -45.23 14.71 7.79
N ASP A 41 -44.92 15.65 6.93
CA ASP A 41 -43.55 15.92 6.53
C ASP A 41 -43.32 17.43 6.40
N ALA A 42 -42.08 17.87 6.55
CA ALA A 42 -41.72 19.27 6.41
C ALA A 42 -40.54 19.44 5.46
N TYR A 43 -40.69 20.34 4.51
CA TYR A 43 -39.71 20.61 3.47
C TYR A 43 -39.09 21.97 3.71
N THR A 44 -37.77 21.99 3.82
CA THR A 44 -36.99 23.17 4.15
C THR A 44 -35.75 23.21 3.24
N PRO A 45 -35.29 24.40 2.81
CA PRO A 45 -34.13 24.53 1.93
C PRO A 45 -32.81 24.20 2.64
N PHE A 46 -32.80 24.21 3.96
CA PHE A 46 -31.64 23.87 4.80
C PHE A 46 -32.09 23.15 6.07
N PRO A 47 -31.20 22.37 6.72
CA PRO A 47 -31.51 21.66 7.95
C PRO A 47 -31.95 22.63 9.06
N LEU A 48 -33.19 22.47 9.52
CA LEU A 48 -33.76 23.29 10.57
C LEU A 48 -33.63 22.62 11.94
N HIS A 49 -32.91 23.25 12.86
CA HIS A 49 -32.74 22.70 14.21
C HIS A 49 -34.08 22.63 14.97
N GLY A 50 -34.37 21.50 15.60
CA GLY A 50 -35.59 21.28 16.38
C GLY A 50 -36.79 20.80 15.56
N ILE A 51 -36.68 20.65 14.24
CA ILE A 51 -37.77 20.16 13.39
C ILE A 51 -38.17 18.73 13.74
N ASP A 52 -37.19 17.89 14.08
CA ASP A 52 -37.40 16.50 14.49
C ASP A 52 -38.27 16.42 15.75
N GLU A 53 -37.96 17.27 16.74
CA GLU A 53 -38.76 17.37 17.95
C GLU A 53 -40.14 17.94 17.64
N ALA A 54 -40.23 19.01 16.85
CA ALA A 54 -41.49 19.66 16.51
C ALA A 54 -42.48 18.71 15.80
N LEU A 55 -42.01 17.90 14.87
CA LEU A 55 -42.80 16.86 14.19
C LEU A 55 -42.92 15.56 15.01
N GLY A 56 -42.06 15.34 16.00
CA GLY A 56 -42.04 14.10 16.79
C GLY A 56 -41.42 12.92 16.04
N ILE A 57 -40.43 13.19 15.19
CA ILE A 57 -39.68 12.20 14.42
C ILE A 57 -38.86 11.34 15.38
N ARG A 58 -38.87 10.02 15.16
CA ARG A 58 -38.08 9.08 15.94
C ARG A 58 -36.63 9.05 15.45
N PRO A 59 -35.65 8.76 16.33
CA PRO A 59 -34.28 8.55 15.90
C PRO A 59 -34.18 7.50 14.80
N THR A 60 -33.37 7.79 13.79
CA THR A 60 -33.14 6.87 12.66
C THR A 60 -32.41 5.61 13.09
N ILE A 61 -32.72 4.48 12.45
CA ILE A 61 -32.01 3.20 12.64
C ILE A 61 -30.67 3.15 11.88
N LEU A 62 -30.37 4.15 11.05
CA LEU A 62 -29.16 4.20 10.22
C LEU A 62 -27.85 3.96 10.99
N PRO A 63 -27.61 4.55 12.18
CA PRO A 63 -26.37 4.31 12.93
C PRO A 63 -26.15 2.83 13.29
N TRP A 64 -27.23 2.09 13.55
CA TRP A 64 -27.14 0.66 13.86
C TRP A 64 -26.80 -0.18 12.63
N ILE A 65 -27.34 0.18 11.46
CA ILE A 65 -26.99 -0.44 10.18
C ILE A 65 -25.50 -0.21 9.89
N VAL A 66 -25.03 1.02 10.08
CA VAL A 66 -23.64 1.41 9.86
C VAL A 66 -22.70 0.67 10.80
N LEU A 67 -23.06 0.57 12.08
CA LEU A 67 -22.28 -0.19 13.07
C LEU A 67 -22.17 -1.67 12.67
N ALA A 68 -23.29 -2.30 12.28
CA ALA A 68 -23.29 -3.70 11.86
C ALA A 68 -22.40 -3.93 10.63
N LEU A 69 -22.50 -3.06 9.61
CA LEU A 69 -21.67 -3.16 8.40
C LEU A 69 -20.19 -2.88 8.69
N GLY A 70 -19.88 -1.94 9.58
CA GLY A 70 -18.51 -1.70 10.04
C GLY A 70 -17.91 -2.93 10.73
N ILE A 71 -18.66 -3.59 11.63
CA ILE A 71 -18.22 -4.84 12.28
C ILE A 71 -17.99 -5.95 11.24
N ILE A 72 -18.87 -6.09 10.25
CA ILE A 72 -18.71 -7.05 9.16
C ILE A 72 -17.44 -6.75 8.37
N GLY A 73 -17.19 -5.49 8.00
CA GLY A 73 -15.99 -5.07 7.28
C GLY A 73 -14.70 -5.37 8.06
N GLY A 74 -14.67 -5.07 9.36
CA GLY A 74 -13.54 -5.37 10.22
C GLY A 74 -13.30 -6.87 10.40
N THR A 75 -14.37 -7.64 10.58
CA THR A 75 -14.31 -9.11 10.69
C THR A 75 -13.82 -9.74 9.39
N ALA A 76 -14.32 -9.28 8.25
CA ALA A 76 -13.88 -9.73 6.93
C ALA A 76 -12.40 -9.39 6.69
N GLY A 77 -11.96 -8.18 7.05
CA GLY A 77 -10.57 -7.76 6.94
C GLY A 77 -9.62 -8.58 7.80
N LEU A 78 -10.02 -8.90 9.03
CA LEU A 78 -9.28 -9.77 9.93
C LEU A 78 -9.21 -11.20 9.38
N ALA A 79 -10.36 -11.75 8.97
CA ALA A 79 -10.46 -13.11 8.44
C ALA A 79 -9.64 -13.28 7.16
N LEU A 80 -9.72 -12.32 6.23
CA LEU A 80 -8.95 -12.33 4.98
C LEU A 80 -7.44 -12.33 5.25
N GLN A 81 -6.98 -11.44 6.13
CA GLN A 81 -5.54 -11.34 6.44
C GLN A 81 -5.03 -12.55 7.23
N TYR A 82 -5.86 -13.11 8.11
CA TYR A 82 -5.52 -14.36 8.79
C TYR A 82 -5.45 -15.51 7.80
N PHE A 83 -6.46 -15.65 6.93
CA PHE A 83 -6.54 -16.71 5.94
C PHE A 83 -5.32 -16.68 5.01
N THR A 84 -5.00 -15.52 4.45
CA THR A 84 -3.89 -15.37 3.50
C THR A 84 -2.52 -15.53 4.15
N ASN A 85 -2.26 -14.91 5.31
CA ASN A 85 -0.93 -14.93 5.92
C ASN A 85 -0.63 -16.16 6.78
N ALA A 86 -1.65 -16.75 7.44
CA ALA A 86 -1.43 -17.79 8.45
C ALA A 86 -1.98 -19.17 8.04
N PHE A 87 -2.91 -19.25 7.10
CA PHE A 87 -3.57 -20.51 6.74
C PHE A 87 -3.22 -21.00 5.32
N ASP A 88 -3.53 -20.20 4.29
CA ASP A 88 -3.41 -20.61 2.88
C ASP A 88 -1.97 -20.65 2.40
N TYR A 89 -1.23 -19.55 2.58
CA TYR A 89 0.16 -19.44 2.13
C TYR A 89 1.06 -18.79 3.19
N PRO A 90 1.37 -19.52 4.29
CA PRO A 90 2.23 -19.00 5.33
C PRO A 90 3.65 -18.76 4.81
N PHE A 91 4.04 -17.49 4.74
CA PHE A 91 5.33 -17.06 4.20
C PHE A 91 6.12 -16.27 5.25
N LEU A 92 7.32 -16.75 5.59
CA LEU A 92 8.15 -16.14 6.62
C LEU A 92 8.84 -14.87 6.09
N ILE A 93 8.16 -13.73 6.22
CA ILE A 93 8.69 -12.42 5.80
C ILE A 93 9.46 -11.79 6.96
N SER A 94 10.77 -11.58 6.78
CA SER A 94 11.60 -10.83 7.73
C SER A 94 11.55 -11.36 9.17
N ALA A 95 11.37 -12.68 9.34
CA ALA A 95 11.23 -13.36 10.63
C ALA A 95 10.08 -12.83 11.53
N LYS A 96 9.08 -12.16 10.95
CA LYS A 96 7.87 -11.76 11.66
C LYS A 96 6.98 -12.98 11.92
N PRO A 97 6.15 -12.96 12.98
CA PRO A 97 5.15 -14.00 13.17
C PRO A 97 4.19 -14.05 11.98
N GLN A 98 3.71 -15.25 11.64
CA GLN A 98 2.80 -15.49 10.50
C GLN A 98 1.50 -14.67 10.61
N PHE A 99 1.11 -14.28 11.82
CA PHE A 99 0.03 -13.33 12.05
C PHE A 99 0.50 -12.24 13.04
N SER A 100 0.30 -10.98 12.68
CA SER A 100 0.64 -9.82 13.50
C SER A 100 -0.52 -8.82 13.49
N LEU A 101 -1.24 -8.73 14.60
CA LEU A 101 -2.36 -7.80 14.71
C LEU A 101 -1.93 -6.33 14.46
N PRO A 102 -0.83 -5.81 15.02
CA PRO A 102 -0.40 -4.43 14.77
C PRO A 102 -0.13 -4.12 13.29
N ALA A 103 0.44 -5.08 12.55
CA ALA A 103 0.69 -4.90 11.12
C ALA A 103 -0.60 -4.90 10.28
N ASN A 104 -1.63 -5.60 10.77
CA ASN A 104 -2.89 -5.80 10.05
C ASN A 104 -3.95 -4.73 10.36
N ILE A 105 -3.77 -3.94 11.44
CA ILE A 105 -4.71 -2.88 11.84
C ILE A 105 -5.03 -1.89 10.71
N PRO A 106 -4.08 -1.35 9.94
CA PRO A 106 -4.38 -0.38 8.90
C PRO A 106 -5.39 -0.93 7.87
N VAL A 107 -5.19 -2.17 7.41
CA VAL A 107 -6.10 -2.81 6.44
C VAL A 107 -7.48 -3.09 7.06
N ILE A 108 -7.52 -3.55 8.32
CA ILE A 108 -8.80 -3.77 9.03
C ILE A 108 -9.56 -2.45 9.17
N PHE A 109 -8.86 -1.38 9.56
CA PHE A 109 -9.44 -0.05 9.74
C PHE A 109 -10.04 0.50 8.44
N GLU A 110 -9.31 0.41 7.34
CA GLU A 110 -9.82 0.83 6.02
C GLU A 110 -11.06 0.04 5.61
N LEU A 111 -11.09 -1.27 5.86
CA LEU A 111 -12.27 -2.09 5.55
C LEU A 111 -13.46 -1.79 6.45
N VAL A 112 -13.26 -1.44 7.72
CA VAL A 112 -14.32 -0.95 8.61
C VAL A 112 -14.91 0.34 8.02
N ILE A 113 -14.06 1.31 7.68
CA ILE A 113 -14.50 2.61 7.13
C ILE A 113 -15.22 2.43 5.80
N LEU A 114 -14.70 1.62 4.88
CA LEU A 114 -15.30 1.38 3.58
C LEU A 114 -16.72 0.81 3.71
N HIS A 115 -16.89 -0.23 4.53
CA HIS A 115 -18.21 -0.85 4.72
C HIS A 115 -19.18 0.07 5.48
N ALA A 116 -18.68 0.81 6.48
CA ALA A 116 -19.47 1.81 7.19
C ALA A 116 -19.94 2.93 6.23
N ALA A 117 -19.06 3.46 5.39
CA ALA A 117 -19.39 4.51 4.43
C ALA A 117 -20.41 4.06 3.38
N ILE A 118 -20.25 2.85 2.83
CA ILE A 118 -21.26 2.24 1.94
C ILE A 118 -22.59 2.08 2.68
N GLY A 119 -22.55 1.63 3.94
CA GLY A 119 -23.72 1.51 4.80
C GLY A 119 -24.45 2.83 5.06
N VAL A 120 -23.70 3.90 5.32
CA VAL A 120 -24.24 5.26 5.49
C VAL A 120 -24.93 5.69 4.20
N PHE A 121 -24.22 5.61 3.08
CA PHE A 121 -24.70 6.12 1.80
C PHE A 121 -25.93 5.34 1.31
N LEU A 122 -25.81 4.03 1.17
CA LEU A 122 -26.92 3.19 0.69
C LEU A 122 -28.06 3.12 1.71
N GLY A 123 -27.75 3.07 3.00
CA GLY A 123 -28.75 3.08 4.06
C GLY A 123 -29.56 4.37 4.07
N MET A 124 -28.90 5.53 3.90
CA MET A 124 -29.58 6.82 3.76
C MET A 124 -30.50 6.83 2.54
N LEU A 125 -30.03 6.36 1.38
CA LEU A 125 -30.86 6.31 0.17
C LEU A 125 -32.08 5.39 0.39
N VAL A 126 -31.88 4.16 0.85
CA VAL A 126 -32.96 3.18 1.01
C VAL A 126 -33.99 3.62 2.06
N LEU A 127 -33.56 4.15 3.21
CA LEU A 127 -34.47 4.61 4.26
C LEU A 127 -35.32 5.82 3.81
N ASN A 128 -34.77 6.67 2.94
CA ASN A 128 -35.50 7.76 2.30
C ASN A 128 -36.23 7.35 1.01
N ARG A 129 -36.25 6.05 0.66
CA ARG A 129 -36.85 5.50 -0.57
C ARG A 129 -36.27 6.12 -1.85
N LEU A 130 -34.99 6.47 -1.83
CA LEU A 130 -34.27 6.98 -2.98
C LEU A 130 -33.64 5.84 -3.80
N PRO A 131 -33.61 5.96 -5.13
CA PRO A 131 -34.16 7.06 -5.93
C PRO A 131 -35.68 6.96 -6.11
N THR A 132 -36.42 7.99 -5.69
CA THR A 132 -37.83 8.20 -6.08
C THR A 132 -37.85 9.17 -7.25
N LEU A 133 -38.13 8.68 -8.46
CA LEU A 133 -38.01 9.47 -9.69
C LEU A 133 -39.20 10.40 -9.96
N ALA A 134 -40.35 10.13 -9.34
CA ALA A 134 -41.53 10.96 -9.43
C ALA A 134 -42.13 11.11 -8.02
N ASN A 135 -42.28 12.36 -7.59
CA ASN A 135 -42.99 12.70 -6.36
C ASN A 135 -44.03 13.78 -6.71
N PRO A 136 -45.33 13.58 -6.40
CA PRO A 136 -46.38 14.52 -6.79
C PRO A 136 -46.20 15.94 -6.22
N LEU A 137 -45.44 16.09 -5.12
CA LEU A 137 -45.13 17.41 -4.53
C LEU A 137 -44.45 18.35 -5.54
N PHE A 138 -43.62 17.82 -6.45
CA PHE A 138 -42.94 18.63 -7.46
C PHE A 138 -43.87 19.16 -8.57
N ARG A 139 -45.15 18.77 -8.58
CA ARG A 139 -46.16 19.32 -9.51
C ARG A 139 -46.83 20.58 -8.99
N VAL A 140 -46.73 20.85 -7.70
CA VAL A 140 -47.22 22.08 -7.09
C VAL A 140 -46.26 23.21 -7.48
N PRO A 141 -46.68 24.23 -8.28
CA PRO A 141 -45.78 25.26 -8.79
C PRO A 141 -45.01 26.00 -7.70
N GLU A 142 -45.67 26.26 -6.57
CA GLU A 142 -45.10 26.95 -5.42
C GLU A 142 -44.02 26.10 -4.73
N PHE A 143 -44.13 24.78 -4.76
CA PHE A 143 -43.17 23.86 -4.14
C PHE A 143 -41.80 23.89 -4.82
N ALA A 144 -41.69 24.42 -6.05
CA ALA A 144 -40.40 24.68 -6.69
C ALA A 144 -39.49 25.60 -5.86
N ARG A 145 -40.06 26.38 -4.93
CA ARG A 145 -39.32 27.26 -4.01
C ARG A 145 -38.87 26.58 -2.72
N ALA A 146 -39.21 25.31 -2.50
CA ALA A 146 -38.85 24.56 -1.29
C ALA A 146 -37.34 24.41 -1.09
N THR A 147 -36.55 24.54 -2.16
CA THR A 147 -35.09 24.50 -2.13
C THR A 147 -34.43 25.88 -2.20
N ASP A 148 -35.22 26.96 -2.25
CA ASP A 148 -34.73 28.34 -2.37
C ASP A 148 -35.01 29.12 -1.08
N ASP A 149 -36.25 29.56 -0.87
CA ASP A 149 -36.60 30.48 0.22
C ASP A 149 -37.92 30.18 0.93
N LYS A 150 -38.66 29.13 0.53
CA LYS A 150 -39.96 28.78 1.13
C LYS A 150 -39.91 27.50 1.93
N PHE A 151 -40.74 27.47 2.96
CA PHE A 151 -40.86 26.35 3.90
C PHE A 151 -42.25 25.74 3.75
N PHE A 152 -42.34 24.41 3.80
CA PHE A 152 -43.61 23.72 3.59
C PHE A 152 -43.87 22.66 4.66
N LEU A 153 -45.13 22.51 5.05
CA LEU A 153 -45.62 21.44 5.93
C LEU A 153 -46.73 20.69 5.21
N THR A 154 -46.65 19.36 5.17
CA THR A 154 -47.67 18.51 4.55
C THR A 154 -48.34 17.59 5.55
N VAL A 155 -49.61 17.28 5.28
CA VAL A 155 -50.37 16.19 5.90
C VAL A 155 -50.93 15.31 4.79
N ASP A 156 -50.64 14.01 4.86
CA ASP A 156 -51.17 13.01 3.93
C ASP A 156 -52.66 12.73 4.21
N VAL A 157 -53.48 12.63 3.15
CA VAL A 157 -54.92 12.32 3.25
C VAL A 157 -55.17 10.96 3.89
N ASN A 158 -54.22 10.03 3.80
CA ASN A 158 -54.28 8.70 4.41
C ASN A 158 -53.91 8.71 5.91
N ASP A 159 -53.69 9.87 6.53
CA ASP A 159 -53.54 9.96 7.98
C ASP A 159 -54.87 9.63 8.68
N THR A 160 -54.80 8.91 9.81
CA THR A 160 -55.98 8.50 10.56
C THR A 160 -56.80 9.67 11.10
N ASN A 161 -56.17 10.82 11.33
CA ASN A 161 -56.79 12.04 11.84
C ASN A 161 -57.17 13.03 10.74
N TYR A 162 -56.91 12.71 9.47
CA TYR A 162 -57.28 13.57 8.34
C TYR A 162 -58.80 13.69 8.19
N LYS A 163 -59.29 14.93 8.18
CA LYS A 163 -60.69 15.26 7.90
C LYS A 163 -60.70 16.51 7.04
N PRO A 164 -61.19 16.48 5.78
CA PRO A 164 -61.00 17.56 4.80
C PRO A 164 -61.22 18.97 5.36
N ASN A 165 -62.40 19.24 5.92
CA ASN A 165 -62.74 20.58 6.44
C ASN A 165 -61.95 20.94 7.69
N LYS A 166 -61.76 19.99 8.63
CA LYS A 166 -61.08 20.24 9.91
C LYS A 166 -59.57 20.42 9.73
N THR A 167 -58.96 19.63 8.85
CA THR A 167 -57.54 19.74 8.52
C THR A 167 -57.27 21.03 7.75
N ARG A 168 -58.17 21.40 6.83
CA ARG A 168 -58.10 22.69 6.14
C ARG A 168 -58.22 23.87 7.11
N GLU A 169 -59.19 23.86 8.03
CA GLU A 169 -59.34 24.89 9.06
C GLU A 169 -58.11 24.99 9.97
N LEU A 170 -57.50 23.86 10.33
CA LEU A 170 -56.24 23.85 11.08
C LEU A 170 -55.11 24.52 10.28
N PHE A 171 -55.03 24.22 8.98
CA PHE A 171 -54.01 24.78 8.09
C PHE A 171 -54.21 26.26 7.85
N ASP A 172 -55.47 26.72 7.72
CA ASP A 172 -55.80 28.13 7.55
C ASP A 172 -55.54 28.94 8.83
N GLY A 173 -55.50 28.28 9.99
CA GLY A 173 -55.24 28.88 11.31
C GLY A 173 -53.76 28.92 11.73
N PHE A 174 -52.81 28.57 10.87
CA PHE A 174 -51.40 28.68 11.19
C PHE A 174 -50.94 30.15 11.14
N ARG A 175 -50.12 30.53 12.12
CA ARG A 175 -49.58 31.88 12.16
C ARG A 175 -48.47 31.97 11.12
N GLY A 176 -48.52 32.96 10.24
CA GLY A 176 -47.46 33.20 9.26
C GLY A 176 -47.50 32.29 8.04
N GLN A 177 -48.57 31.51 7.84
CA GLN A 177 -48.74 30.78 6.58
C GLN A 177 -49.09 31.77 5.46
N THR A 178 -48.44 31.62 4.31
CA THR A 178 -48.65 32.45 3.13
C THR A 178 -49.56 31.80 2.10
N GLY A 179 -49.79 30.49 2.19
CA GLY A 179 -50.72 29.78 1.34
C GLY A 179 -51.02 28.37 1.86
N VAL A 180 -52.19 27.84 1.48
CA VAL A 180 -52.55 26.43 1.72
C VAL A 180 -52.95 25.82 0.38
N LEU A 181 -52.18 24.83 -0.03
CA LEU A 181 -52.18 24.21 -1.35
C LEU A 181 -52.66 22.76 -1.24
N GLU A 182 -53.35 22.30 -2.27
CA GLU A 182 -53.80 20.93 -2.41
C GLU A 182 -52.82 20.16 -3.29
N VAL A 183 -52.41 18.98 -2.83
CA VAL A 183 -51.50 18.09 -3.56
C VAL A 183 -52.31 16.95 -4.15
N PHE A 184 -52.26 16.80 -5.47
CA PHE A 184 -52.97 15.77 -6.21
C PHE A 184 -52.02 14.65 -6.67
N GLU A 185 -52.57 13.44 -6.85
CA GLU A 185 -51.85 12.28 -7.38
C GLU A 185 -51.40 12.53 -8.82
N ASP A 186 -50.18 12.12 -9.17
CA ASP A 186 -49.68 12.16 -10.54
C ASP A 186 -50.02 10.81 -11.22
N PRO A 187 -50.88 10.78 -12.27
CA PRO A 187 -51.22 9.55 -12.98
C PRO A 187 -50.09 9.04 -13.89
N SER A 188 -48.99 9.80 -14.07
CA SER A 188 -47.85 9.31 -14.84
C SER A 188 -47.10 8.22 -14.06
N GLU A 189 -47.32 6.97 -14.47
CA GLU A 189 -46.61 5.82 -13.94
C GLU A 189 -45.09 6.08 -13.94
N GLY A 190 -44.43 5.84 -12.81
CA GLY A 190 -43.01 6.05 -12.54
C GLY A 190 -42.05 5.18 -13.37
N ASN A 191 -42.27 5.13 -14.68
CA ASN A 191 -41.42 4.44 -15.63
C ASN A 191 -40.13 5.23 -15.81
N LEU A 192 -39.00 4.60 -15.48
CA LEU A 192 -37.66 5.10 -15.78
C LEU A 192 -37.60 5.59 -17.25
N PRO A 193 -37.14 6.82 -17.49
CA PRO A 193 -36.87 7.30 -18.85
C PRO A 193 -36.03 6.27 -19.61
N PRO A 194 -36.35 5.95 -20.88
CA PRO A 194 -35.63 4.92 -21.64
C PRO A 194 -34.11 5.14 -21.66
N VAL A 195 -33.67 6.41 -21.71
CA VAL A 195 -32.27 6.80 -21.66
C VAL A 195 -31.57 6.28 -20.40
N LEU A 196 -32.18 6.44 -19.22
CA LEU A 196 -31.62 5.96 -17.96
C LEU A 196 -31.56 4.42 -17.91
N LYS A 197 -32.53 3.72 -18.52
CA LYS A 197 -32.49 2.26 -18.65
C LYS A 197 -31.28 1.82 -19.48
N TYR A 198 -31.04 2.45 -20.64
CA TYR A 198 -29.90 2.11 -21.49
C TYR A 198 -28.56 2.48 -20.86
N ILE A 199 -28.47 3.62 -20.17
CA ILE A 199 -27.27 3.99 -19.39
C ILE A 199 -26.99 2.95 -18.30
N GLY A 200 -28.03 2.51 -17.57
CA GLY A 200 -27.89 1.47 -16.54
C GLY A 200 -27.38 0.16 -17.12
N ILE A 201 -27.93 -0.29 -18.25
CA ILE A 201 -27.45 -1.49 -18.96
C ILE A 201 -25.99 -1.32 -19.40
N ALA A 202 -25.64 -0.19 -20.01
CA ALA A 202 -24.27 0.09 -20.44
C ALA A 202 -23.29 0.11 -19.26
N ALA A 203 -23.68 0.69 -18.13
CA ALA A 203 -22.88 0.71 -16.91
C ALA A 203 -22.65 -0.71 -16.35
N VAL A 204 -23.68 -1.56 -16.34
CA VAL A 204 -23.54 -2.97 -15.92
C VAL A 204 -22.61 -3.73 -16.86
N VAL A 205 -22.75 -3.55 -18.18
CA VAL A 205 -21.86 -4.16 -19.16
C VAL A 205 -20.41 -3.69 -18.97
N ALA A 206 -20.20 -2.39 -18.74
CA ALA A 206 -18.87 -1.84 -18.46
C ALA A 206 -18.28 -2.38 -17.15
N ALA A 207 -19.10 -2.53 -16.10
CA ALA A 207 -18.68 -3.08 -14.81
C ALA A 207 -18.27 -4.56 -14.88
N LEU A 208 -18.73 -5.30 -15.91
CA LEU A 208 -18.29 -6.68 -16.17
C LEU A 208 -16.92 -6.76 -16.84
N VAL A 209 -16.41 -5.67 -17.43
CA VAL A 209 -15.13 -5.68 -18.14
C VAL A 209 -13.95 -6.03 -17.20
N PRO A 210 -13.76 -5.38 -16.03
CA PRO A 210 -12.66 -5.73 -15.12
C PRO A 210 -12.65 -7.20 -14.65
N PRO A 211 -13.76 -7.78 -14.14
CA PRO A 211 -13.75 -9.19 -13.73
C PRO A 211 -13.55 -10.15 -14.91
N LEU A 212 -14.05 -9.83 -16.12
CA LEU A 212 -13.76 -10.62 -17.32
C LEU A 212 -12.29 -10.55 -17.73
N LEU A 213 -11.66 -9.37 -17.62
CA LEU A 213 -10.23 -9.20 -17.86
C LEU A 213 -9.40 -9.99 -16.83
N LEU A 214 -9.80 -9.97 -15.56
CA LEU A 214 -9.17 -10.78 -14.50
C LEU A 214 -9.32 -12.27 -14.78
N TRP A 215 -10.52 -12.74 -15.15
CA TRP A 215 -10.76 -14.13 -15.50
C TRP A 215 -9.94 -14.57 -16.72
N LYS A 216 -9.85 -13.73 -17.75
CA LYS A 216 -8.98 -13.98 -18.92
C LYS A 216 -7.50 -14.04 -18.49
N ALA A 217 -7.05 -13.09 -17.68
CA ALA A 217 -5.67 -13.05 -17.20
C ALA A 217 -5.31 -14.26 -16.32
N TYR A 218 -6.27 -14.81 -15.59
CA TYR A 218 -6.07 -16.01 -14.78
C TYR A 218 -5.96 -17.29 -15.63
N ASN A 219 -6.66 -17.33 -16.77
CA ASN A 219 -6.74 -18.52 -17.64
C ASN A 219 -5.91 -18.41 -18.93
N SER A 220 -5.11 -17.36 -19.09
CA SER A 220 -4.25 -17.20 -20.26
C SER A 220 -2.86 -16.70 -19.86
N THR A 221 -1.85 -17.11 -20.63
CA THR A 221 -0.49 -16.61 -20.51
C THR A 221 -0.24 -15.63 -21.65
N SER A 222 0.34 -14.48 -21.34
CA SER A 222 0.69 -13.44 -22.31
C SER A 222 2.16 -13.11 -22.18
N THR A 223 2.87 -13.06 -23.31
CA THR A 223 4.25 -12.56 -23.41
C THR A 223 4.30 -11.04 -23.48
N GLN A 224 3.17 -10.38 -23.78
CA GLN A 224 3.08 -8.93 -23.73
C GLN A 224 2.97 -8.45 -22.27
N PRO A 225 3.71 -7.38 -21.89
CA PRO A 225 3.65 -6.81 -20.57
C PRO A 225 2.21 -6.38 -20.23
N ARG A 226 1.84 -6.54 -18.97
CA ARG A 226 0.50 -6.17 -18.49
C ARG A 226 0.26 -4.68 -18.73
N ILE A 227 -1.00 -4.33 -19.03
CA ILE A 227 -1.41 -2.93 -19.10
C ILE A 227 -1.11 -2.31 -17.73
N ASN A 228 -0.16 -1.37 -17.69
CA ASN A 228 0.15 -0.60 -16.49
C ASN A 228 -0.50 0.80 -16.61
N PRO A 229 -1.68 1.01 -16.00
CA PRO A 229 -2.36 2.30 -16.02
C PRO A 229 -1.71 3.34 -15.10
N ILE A 230 -0.94 2.91 -14.08
CA ILE A 230 -0.33 3.79 -13.08
C ILE A 230 1.19 3.76 -13.30
N ARG A 231 1.64 4.48 -14.32
CA ARG A 231 3.07 4.61 -14.65
C ARG A 231 3.86 5.42 -13.63
N ASP A 232 3.17 6.27 -12.87
CA ASP A 232 3.73 7.08 -11.79
C ASP A 232 4.57 6.24 -10.84
N MET A 233 4.03 5.13 -10.30
CA MET A 233 4.73 4.37 -9.27
C MET A 233 5.83 3.45 -9.80
N ASP A 234 5.70 2.96 -11.04
CA ASP A 234 6.69 2.07 -11.66
C ASP A 234 7.86 2.84 -12.27
N VAL A 235 7.61 4.08 -12.71
CA VAL A 235 8.58 4.95 -13.39
C VAL A 235 8.72 6.24 -12.60
N GLN A 236 9.11 6.13 -11.34
CA GLN A 236 9.54 7.28 -10.57
C GLN A 236 10.97 7.62 -10.96
N LEU A 237 11.23 8.90 -11.25
CA LEU A 237 12.58 9.45 -11.23
C LEU A 237 13.11 9.31 -9.80
N ARG A 238 13.77 8.19 -9.54
CA ARG A 238 14.44 7.97 -8.27
C ARG A 238 15.70 8.83 -8.29
N ALA A 239 15.75 9.83 -7.42
CA ALA A 239 17.03 10.44 -7.08
C ALA A 239 17.85 9.37 -6.35
N ASP A 240 18.83 8.81 -7.04
CA ASP A 240 19.77 7.90 -6.40
C ASP A 240 20.52 8.65 -5.30
N THR A 241 20.74 7.98 -4.17
CA THR A 241 21.67 8.46 -3.16
C THR A 241 23.02 8.70 -3.84
N GLN A 242 23.56 9.92 -3.74
CA GLN A 242 24.82 10.40 -4.38
C GLN A 242 24.66 11.07 -5.76
N THR A 243 23.47 11.52 -6.15
CA THR A 243 23.31 12.44 -7.29
C THR A 243 23.75 13.87 -6.96
N THR A 244 24.28 14.60 -7.94
CA THR A 244 24.55 16.04 -7.84
C THR A 244 23.22 16.80 -7.81
N MET A 245 23.04 17.66 -6.82
CA MET A 245 21.88 18.55 -6.74
C MET A 245 22.17 19.85 -7.51
N PRO A 246 21.12 20.54 -8.00
CA PRO A 246 21.26 21.91 -8.47
C PRO A 246 22.02 22.76 -7.45
N GLN A 247 23.00 23.54 -7.91
CA GLN A 247 23.92 24.31 -7.05
C GLN A 247 23.21 25.38 -6.19
N ASP A 248 21.92 25.56 -6.44
CA ASP A 248 20.99 26.46 -5.78
C ASP A 248 20.76 26.10 -4.30
N ILE A 249 20.99 24.83 -3.91
CA ILE A 249 20.78 24.35 -2.53
C ILE A 249 22.09 24.33 -1.74
N PHE A 250 23.14 23.75 -2.30
CA PHE A 250 24.49 23.74 -1.74
C PHE A 250 25.48 24.21 -2.81
N ALA A 251 26.33 25.17 -2.46
CA ALA A 251 27.30 25.77 -3.37
C ALA A 251 28.30 24.76 -3.99
N ASP A 252 28.45 23.57 -3.39
CA ASP A 252 29.27 22.48 -3.89
C ASP A 252 28.48 21.44 -4.71
N GLY A 253 27.19 21.67 -4.96
CA GLY A 253 26.29 20.79 -5.71
C GLY A 253 26.04 19.43 -5.05
N ARG A 254 26.41 19.25 -3.78
CA ARG A 254 26.32 17.94 -3.10
C ARG A 254 24.94 17.74 -2.50
N ALA A 255 24.33 16.58 -2.73
CA ALA A 255 23.08 16.20 -2.06
C ALA A 255 23.27 15.86 -0.56
N MET A 256 24.50 15.63 -0.10
CA MET A 256 24.81 15.20 1.26
C MET A 256 25.97 15.99 1.86
N ARG A 257 25.86 16.30 3.15
CA ARG A 257 26.92 16.96 3.91
C ARG A 257 28.13 16.01 4.03
N PRO A 258 29.36 16.44 3.69
CA PRO A 258 30.54 15.61 3.87
C PRO A 258 30.74 15.28 5.35
N ARG A 259 31.39 14.14 5.62
CA ARG A 259 31.82 13.81 6.98
C ARG A 259 32.75 14.91 7.49
N ILE A 260 32.51 15.36 8.71
CA ILE A 260 33.37 16.35 9.35
C ILE A 260 34.71 15.66 9.63
N ALA A 261 35.81 16.25 9.18
CA ALA A 261 37.15 15.69 9.39
C ALA A 261 37.38 15.42 10.89
N GLY A 262 37.85 14.21 11.21
CA GLY A 262 38.09 13.77 12.59
C GLY A 262 36.85 13.33 13.37
N THR A 263 35.66 13.29 12.75
CA THR A 263 34.46 12.71 13.39
C THR A 263 34.28 11.25 13.00
N ILE A 264 34.01 10.43 14.02
CA ILE A 264 33.81 8.99 13.96
C ILE A 264 32.35 8.73 14.34
N ALA A 265 31.63 7.91 13.57
CA ALA A 265 30.22 7.63 13.83
C ALA A 265 30.06 6.96 15.21
N ARG A 266 28.94 7.22 15.91
CA ARG A 266 28.68 6.64 17.24
C ARG A 266 28.58 5.10 17.10
N GLY A 267 29.67 4.40 17.43
CA GLY A 267 29.83 2.95 17.21
C GLY A 267 31.14 2.53 16.52
N GLU A 268 31.90 3.46 15.93
CA GLU A 268 33.18 3.18 15.25
C GLU A 268 34.42 3.18 16.19
N TRP A 269 34.24 2.93 17.49
CA TRP A 269 35.33 2.54 18.40
C TRP A 269 35.71 1.04 18.26
N ILE A 270 35.31 0.43 17.14
CA ILE A 270 35.50 -0.98 16.85
C ILE A 270 36.80 -1.12 16.07
N ASP A 271 37.61 -2.11 16.47
CA ASP A 271 38.86 -2.47 15.82
C ASP A 271 38.70 -2.49 14.28
N PRO A 272 39.47 -1.68 13.52
CA PRO A 272 39.43 -1.66 12.06
C PRO A 272 39.59 -3.05 11.44
N VAL A 273 40.35 -3.94 12.10
CA VAL A 273 40.52 -5.35 11.71
C VAL A 273 39.17 -6.08 11.74
N LEU A 274 38.36 -5.84 12.78
CA LEU A 274 37.04 -6.45 12.93
C LEU A 274 36.03 -5.90 11.92
N LEU A 275 36.15 -4.63 11.52
CA LEU A 275 35.21 -4.01 10.58
C LEU A 275 35.51 -4.33 9.12
N THR A 276 36.79 -4.45 8.76
CA THR A 276 37.24 -4.54 7.36
C THR A 276 37.79 -5.90 7.00
N GLY A 277 38.29 -6.68 7.96
CA GLY A 277 39.05 -7.90 7.69
C GLY A 277 40.42 -7.63 7.07
N ILE A 278 40.95 -6.40 7.18
CA ILE A 278 42.25 -5.98 6.67
C ILE A 278 43.17 -5.59 7.83
N VAL A 279 44.44 -5.97 7.76
CA VAL A 279 45.45 -5.62 8.78
C VAL A 279 45.94 -4.16 8.55
N PRO A 280 45.88 -3.28 9.56
CA PRO A 280 46.35 -1.90 9.48
C PRO A 280 47.84 -1.83 9.11
N GLY A 281 48.20 -0.97 8.16
CA GLY A 281 49.58 -0.81 7.68
C GLY A 281 49.89 -1.48 6.34
N SER A 282 48.88 -2.05 5.66
CA SER A 282 48.97 -2.29 4.21
C SER A 282 48.74 -0.98 3.47
N THR A 283 49.65 -0.66 2.57
CA THR A 283 49.64 0.53 1.71
C THR A 283 48.36 0.59 0.89
N GLU A 284 47.74 1.77 0.94
CA GLU A 284 46.63 2.25 0.12
C GLU A 284 45.31 1.48 0.25
N GLN A 285 44.36 2.09 0.97
CA GLN A 285 42.95 1.75 0.83
C GLN A 285 42.47 2.27 -0.53
N PRO A 286 42.00 1.44 -1.47
CA PRO A 286 40.96 1.90 -2.37
C PRO A 286 39.69 1.93 -1.53
N VAL A 287 39.47 3.03 -0.81
CA VAL A 287 38.11 3.36 -0.41
C VAL A 287 37.42 3.67 -1.72
N ALA A 288 36.76 2.68 -2.31
CA ALA A 288 35.97 2.79 -3.54
C ALA A 288 34.68 3.61 -3.30
N PHE A 289 34.81 4.71 -2.57
CA PHE A 289 33.86 5.78 -2.36
C PHE A 289 34.69 6.99 -1.96
N LEU A 290 35.30 7.67 -2.94
CA LEU A 290 35.55 9.12 -3.01
C LEU A 290 36.61 9.44 -4.09
N GLN A 291 36.12 9.92 -5.24
CA GLN A 291 36.65 11.01 -6.08
C GLN A 291 38.16 11.05 -6.37
N GLU A 292 38.52 10.82 -7.64
CA GLU A 292 39.67 11.48 -8.27
C GLU A 292 39.52 13.00 -8.08
N GLU A 293 40.50 13.64 -7.45
CA GLU A 293 40.66 15.09 -7.51
C GLU A 293 40.99 15.48 -8.95
N GLN A 294 39.99 15.93 -9.71
CA GLN A 294 40.28 16.68 -10.93
C GLN A 294 40.94 18.01 -10.55
N PRO A 295 42.08 18.38 -11.17
CA PRO A 295 42.65 19.70 -10.97
C PRO A 295 41.70 20.78 -11.48
N PRO A 296 41.84 22.04 -11.02
CA PRO A 296 40.90 23.10 -11.36
C PRO A 296 40.87 23.30 -12.88
N MET A 297 39.68 23.19 -13.48
CA MET A 297 39.48 23.55 -14.89
C MET A 297 39.81 25.04 -15.07
N GLU A 298 40.76 25.29 -15.97
CA GLU A 298 41.03 26.60 -16.53
C GLU A 298 39.81 27.07 -17.33
N GLU A 299 39.53 28.36 -17.23
CA GLU A 299 38.31 29.04 -17.69
C GLU A 299 38.05 28.76 -19.19
N ALA A 300 37.00 27.98 -19.48
CA ALA A 300 36.63 27.66 -20.85
C ALA A 300 35.99 28.88 -21.53
N ALA A 301 36.65 29.39 -22.56
CA ALA A 301 36.11 30.38 -23.48
C ALA A 301 34.86 29.84 -24.22
N PRO A 302 33.96 30.71 -24.72
CA PRO A 302 32.69 30.28 -25.29
C PRO A 302 32.93 29.53 -26.61
N MET A 303 32.38 28.31 -26.70
CA MET A 303 32.37 27.54 -27.94
C MET A 303 31.35 28.11 -28.92
N GLU A 304 31.83 28.44 -30.10
CA GLU A 304 31.06 28.74 -31.31
C GLU A 304 30.53 27.42 -31.92
N GLU A 305 29.31 27.44 -32.44
CA GLU A 305 28.66 26.30 -33.11
C GLU A 305 29.47 25.84 -34.33
N ALA A 306 29.86 24.57 -34.35
CA ALA A 306 30.34 23.91 -35.56
C ALA A 306 29.64 22.55 -35.72
N GLU A 307 28.94 22.42 -36.84
CA GLU A 307 28.18 21.25 -37.30
C GLU A 307 29.05 19.99 -37.40
N GLN A 308 28.53 18.85 -36.94
CA GLN A 308 29.14 17.54 -37.16
C GLN A 308 28.51 16.86 -38.39
N PRO A 309 29.31 16.37 -39.37
CA PRO A 309 28.82 15.40 -40.34
C PRO A 309 28.81 13.99 -39.75
N MET A 310 27.77 13.22 -40.07
CA MET A 310 27.65 11.79 -39.78
C MET A 310 28.68 10.97 -40.57
N GLU A 311 29.33 10.01 -39.91
CA GLU A 311 29.99 8.87 -40.55
C GLU A 311 29.44 7.54 -39.99
N ASP A 312 29.26 6.59 -40.91
CA ASP A 312 28.58 5.28 -40.78
C ASP A 312 29.42 4.24 -39.99
N PRO A 313 28.78 3.18 -39.42
CA PRO A 313 29.40 2.27 -38.46
C PRO A 313 29.88 0.97 -39.14
N ALA A 314 31.19 0.78 -39.25
CA ALA A 314 31.77 -0.56 -39.41
C ALA A 314 33.30 -0.52 -39.24
N GLU A 315 33.79 -0.64 -38.02
CA GLU A 315 35.15 -1.16 -37.81
C GLU A 315 35.17 -2.04 -36.56
N GLU A 316 35.60 -3.28 -36.75
CA GLU A 316 35.67 -4.34 -35.73
C GLU A 316 36.56 -3.91 -34.56
N ALA A 317 35.96 -3.74 -33.38
CA ALA A 317 36.72 -3.53 -32.16
C ALA A 317 37.43 -4.82 -31.76
N ALA A 318 38.76 -4.83 -31.90
CA ALA A 318 39.64 -5.82 -31.30
C ALA A 318 39.38 -5.95 -29.78
N PRO A 319 39.51 -7.15 -29.19
CA PRO A 319 39.21 -7.36 -27.77
C PRO A 319 40.15 -6.50 -26.91
N ALA A 320 39.54 -5.66 -26.07
CA ALA A 320 40.25 -4.86 -25.08
C ALA A 320 41.11 -5.76 -24.18
N ALA A 321 42.39 -5.42 -24.06
CA ALA A 321 43.31 -6.07 -23.13
C ALA A 321 42.79 -5.99 -21.70
N ALA A 322 42.91 -7.09 -20.95
CA ALA A 322 42.53 -7.15 -19.54
C ALA A 322 43.28 -6.10 -18.71
N PRO A 323 42.62 -5.42 -17.75
CA PRO A 323 43.29 -4.48 -16.87
C PRO A 323 44.30 -5.20 -15.96
N ALA A 324 45.43 -4.54 -15.69
CA ALA A 324 46.49 -5.05 -14.81
C ALA A 324 45.96 -5.29 -13.38
N GLU A 325 46.36 -6.41 -12.76
CA GLU A 325 45.98 -6.77 -11.38
C GLU A 325 46.50 -5.74 -10.37
N GLU A 326 45.58 -5.09 -9.63
CA GLU A 326 45.91 -4.30 -8.44
C GLU A 326 46.47 -5.21 -7.33
N PRO A 327 47.39 -4.71 -6.48
CA PRO A 327 47.94 -5.50 -5.37
C PRO A 327 46.84 -5.89 -4.38
N GLU A 328 46.67 -7.20 -4.10
CA GLU A 328 45.65 -7.65 -3.15
C GLU A 328 45.89 -7.07 -1.73
N PRO A 329 44.82 -6.61 -1.03
CA PRO A 329 44.93 -6.11 0.33
C PRO A 329 45.52 -7.15 1.30
N ASN A 330 46.19 -6.68 2.37
CA ASN A 330 46.68 -7.57 3.42
C ASN A 330 45.53 -8.05 4.31
N TRP A 331 44.87 -9.11 3.86
CA TRP A 331 43.75 -9.72 4.55
C TRP A 331 44.15 -10.38 5.87
N VAL A 332 43.27 -10.26 6.86
CA VAL A 332 43.35 -11.01 8.11
C VAL A 332 43.32 -12.51 7.79
N LYS A 333 44.35 -13.23 8.22
CA LYS A 333 44.49 -14.66 7.89
C LYS A 333 43.51 -15.54 8.66
N ILE A 334 43.26 -15.21 9.93
CA ILE A 334 42.48 -16.01 10.87
C ILE A 334 41.42 -15.12 11.52
N VAL A 335 40.20 -15.63 11.67
CA VAL A 335 39.08 -14.96 12.36
C VAL A 335 39.54 -14.27 13.67
N PRO A 336 39.34 -12.94 13.82
CA PRO A 336 39.82 -12.15 14.97
C PRO A 336 38.84 -12.11 16.15
N ILE A 337 37.98 -13.13 16.30
CA ILE A 337 37.04 -13.27 17.43
C ILE A 337 37.25 -14.59 18.15
N ASP A 338 36.77 -14.69 19.39
CA ASP A 338 36.83 -15.94 20.15
C ASP A 338 35.98 -17.03 19.48
N VAL A 339 36.64 -18.14 19.11
CA VAL A 339 36.01 -19.27 18.43
C VAL A 339 35.66 -20.33 19.46
N ASN A 340 34.38 -20.36 19.84
CA ASN A 340 33.81 -21.35 20.74
C ASN A 340 32.50 -21.92 20.16
N GLN A 341 31.88 -22.86 20.86
CA GLN A 341 30.63 -23.50 20.42
C GLN A 341 29.48 -22.50 20.22
N SER A 342 29.43 -21.41 20.99
CA SER A 342 28.40 -20.38 20.82
C SER A 342 28.62 -19.58 19.54
N THR A 343 29.87 -19.20 19.24
CA THR A 343 30.26 -18.55 17.98
C THR A 343 29.93 -19.43 16.78
N LEU A 344 30.23 -20.73 16.86
CA LEU A 344 29.94 -21.66 15.78
C LEU A 344 28.43 -21.84 15.53
N LYS A 345 27.63 -22.01 16.59
CA LYS A 345 26.16 -22.09 16.48
C LYS A 345 25.56 -20.80 15.94
N ARG A 346 26.10 -19.65 16.36
CA ARG A 346 25.69 -18.34 15.85
C ARG A 346 26.01 -18.21 14.36
N GLY A 347 27.22 -18.60 13.96
CA GLY A 347 27.64 -18.67 12.58
C GLY A 347 26.73 -19.54 11.72
N GLN A 348 26.41 -20.75 12.19
CA GLN A 348 25.46 -21.65 11.54
C GLN A 348 24.08 -21.00 11.37
N GLN A 349 23.54 -20.40 12.42
CA GLN A 349 22.24 -19.73 12.37
C GLN A 349 22.23 -18.63 11.31
N ARG A 350 23.27 -17.78 11.28
CA ARG A 350 23.36 -16.67 10.33
C ARG A 350 23.63 -17.14 8.90
N TYR A 351 24.48 -18.14 8.72
CA TYR A 351 24.71 -18.78 7.43
C TYR A 351 23.43 -19.38 6.85
N ASN A 352 22.64 -20.10 7.67
CA ASN A 352 21.38 -20.69 7.23
C ASN A 352 20.34 -19.64 6.80
N ILE A 353 20.35 -18.46 7.44
CA ILE A 353 19.43 -17.36 7.11
C ILE A 353 19.86 -16.64 5.82
N TYR A 354 21.14 -16.33 5.67
CA TYR A 354 21.60 -15.40 4.63
C TYR A 354 22.33 -16.07 3.46
N CYS A 355 23.02 -17.18 3.70
CA CYS A 355 23.98 -17.76 2.74
C CYS A 355 23.51 -19.09 2.13
N ALA A 356 22.87 -19.96 2.93
CA ALA A 356 22.47 -21.30 2.51
C ALA A 356 21.47 -21.31 1.34
N VAL A 357 20.70 -20.23 1.18
CA VAL A 357 19.75 -20.09 0.05
C VAL A 357 20.45 -20.10 -1.32
N CYS A 358 21.70 -19.65 -1.38
CA CYS A 358 22.54 -19.67 -2.59
C CYS A 358 23.60 -20.78 -2.52
N HIS A 359 24.32 -20.89 -1.39
CA HIS A 359 25.45 -21.81 -1.26
C HIS A 359 25.08 -23.21 -0.78
N GLY A 360 23.80 -23.47 -0.43
CA GLY A 360 23.36 -24.74 0.13
C GLY A 360 23.71 -24.88 1.62
N LEU A 361 23.02 -25.79 2.32
CA LEU A 361 23.29 -26.04 3.75
C LEU A 361 24.70 -26.63 3.98
N ALA A 362 25.20 -27.39 3.02
CA ALA A 362 26.54 -27.97 3.07
C ALA A 362 27.63 -27.07 2.46
N GLY A 363 27.28 -25.98 1.77
CA GLY A 363 28.25 -25.09 1.12
C GLY A 363 28.66 -25.48 -0.30
N ASP A 364 27.88 -26.33 -0.98
CA ASP A 364 28.19 -26.86 -2.32
C ASP A 364 27.87 -25.93 -3.49
N GLY A 365 27.20 -24.81 -3.25
CA GLY A 365 26.71 -23.93 -4.33
C GLY A 365 25.37 -24.36 -4.92
N ASP A 366 24.68 -25.29 -4.25
CA ASP A 366 23.45 -25.95 -4.68
C ASP A 366 22.20 -25.44 -3.94
N GLY A 367 22.24 -24.20 -3.42
CA GLY A 367 21.09 -23.61 -2.72
C GLY A 367 19.86 -23.47 -3.62
N LEU A 368 18.67 -23.32 -3.01
CA LEU A 368 17.38 -23.24 -3.73
C LEU A 368 17.36 -22.17 -4.83
N VAL A 369 18.03 -21.03 -4.63
CA VAL A 369 18.13 -19.99 -5.66
C VAL A 369 18.95 -20.48 -6.86
N SER A 370 20.04 -21.22 -6.63
CA SER A 370 20.85 -21.82 -7.68
C SER A 370 20.07 -22.87 -8.47
N GLN A 371 19.37 -23.77 -7.75
CA GLN A 371 18.53 -24.79 -8.38
C GLN A 371 17.43 -24.17 -9.24
N ARG A 372 16.74 -23.14 -8.72
CA ARG A 372 15.68 -22.44 -9.45
C ARG A 372 16.22 -21.69 -10.67
N ALA A 373 17.38 -21.05 -10.57
CA ALA A 373 17.99 -20.33 -11.69
C ALA A 373 18.42 -21.29 -12.82
N ILE A 374 18.89 -22.49 -12.48
CA ILE A 374 19.20 -23.56 -13.45
C ILE A 374 17.91 -24.07 -14.09
N GLU A 375 16.88 -24.37 -13.29
CA GLU A 375 15.57 -24.85 -13.79
C GLU A 375 14.90 -23.86 -14.75
N THR A 376 15.07 -22.56 -14.51
CA THR A 376 14.47 -21.48 -15.31
C THR A 376 15.37 -20.96 -16.42
N GLU A 377 16.54 -21.58 -16.64
CA GLU A 377 17.51 -21.22 -17.68
C GLU A 377 17.85 -19.72 -17.69
N GLN A 378 18.08 -19.12 -16.51
CA GLN A 378 18.37 -17.69 -16.42
C GLN A 378 19.66 -17.31 -17.15
N ALA A 379 19.52 -16.55 -18.24
CA ALA A 379 20.62 -16.20 -19.15
C ALA A 379 21.80 -15.46 -18.49
N THR A 380 21.58 -14.74 -17.38
CA THR A 380 22.63 -13.98 -16.68
C THR A 380 23.07 -14.62 -15.35
N TRP A 381 22.68 -15.88 -15.10
CA TRP A 381 22.99 -16.56 -13.83
C TRP A 381 24.47 -16.95 -13.74
N VAL A 382 25.09 -16.63 -12.61
CA VAL A 382 26.44 -17.10 -12.26
C VAL A 382 26.30 -18.03 -11.06
N PRO A 383 26.64 -19.33 -11.20
CA PRO A 383 26.53 -20.28 -10.10
C PRO A 383 27.29 -19.81 -8.84
N PRO A 384 26.69 -19.93 -7.64
CA PRO A 384 27.38 -19.68 -6.39
C PRO A 384 28.60 -20.59 -6.28
N THR A 385 29.71 -20.04 -5.81
CA THR A 385 30.96 -20.81 -5.69
C THR A 385 30.82 -21.90 -4.62
N ASN A 386 31.29 -23.11 -4.94
CA ASN A 386 31.43 -24.19 -3.98
C ASN A 386 32.48 -23.80 -2.93
N LEU A 387 32.06 -23.71 -1.67
CA LEU A 387 32.89 -23.23 -0.57
C LEU A 387 34.00 -24.22 -0.18
N HIS A 388 33.94 -25.45 -0.69
CA HIS A 388 34.96 -26.49 -0.51
C HIS A 388 36.00 -26.52 -1.63
N SER A 389 35.86 -25.67 -2.64
CA SER A 389 36.84 -25.61 -3.74
C SER A 389 38.19 -25.07 -3.24
N GLU A 390 39.27 -25.60 -3.81
CA GLU A 390 40.65 -25.22 -3.45
C GLU A 390 40.90 -23.69 -3.46
N PRO A 391 40.40 -22.92 -4.45
CA PRO A 391 40.57 -21.47 -4.45
C PRO A 391 39.88 -20.76 -3.28
N VAL A 392 38.83 -21.34 -2.69
CA VAL A 392 38.14 -20.77 -1.51
C VAL A 392 38.78 -21.26 -0.22
N LEU A 393 39.26 -22.50 -0.18
CA LEU A 393 40.03 -23.04 0.95
C LEU A 393 41.28 -22.19 1.22
N ALA A 394 41.99 -21.81 0.17
CA ALA A 394 43.23 -21.04 0.23
C ALA A 394 43.04 -19.55 0.57
N GLN A 395 41.81 -19.02 0.53
CA GLN A 395 41.58 -17.61 0.84
C GLN A 395 41.87 -17.32 2.31
N PRO A 396 42.40 -16.15 2.67
CA PRO A 396 42.43 -15.68 4.06
C PRO A 396 41.02 -15.34 4.56
N ASP A 397 40.78 -15.51 5.86
CA ASP A 397 39.46 -15.30 6.47
C ASP A 397 38.90 -13.88 6.22
N GLY A 398 39.76 -12.87 6.20
CA GLY A 398 39.41 -11.48 5.88
C GLY A 398 38.85 -11.29 4.48
N LYS A 399 39.29 -12.08 3.49
CA LYS A 399 38.78 -12.02 2.11
C LYS A 399 37.38 -12.60 2.01
N ILE A 400 37.09 -13.66 2.77
CA ILE A 400 35.75 -14.24 2.88
C ILE A 400 34.82 -13.24 3.60
N PHE A 401 35.28 -12.64 4.70
CA PHE A 401 34.55 -11.58 5.41
C PHE A 401 34.21 -10.40 4.50
N ASN A 402 35.18 -9.93 3.71
CA ASN A 402 35.00 -8.85 2.75
C ASN A 402 33.97 -9.20 1.67
N THR A 403 34.04 -10.44 1.16
CA THR A 403 33.06 -10.95 0.18
C THR A 403 31.64 -10.97 0.76
N ILE A 404 31.47 -11.34 2.03
CA ILE A 404 30.16 -11.28 2.70
C ILE A 404 29.70 -9.82 2.85
N THR A 405 30.61 -8.90 3.13
CA THR A 405 30.29 -7.50 3.41
C THR A 405 29.89 -6.75 2.13
N HIS A 406 30.72 -6.85 1.09
CA HIS A 406 30.60 -6.04 -0.12
C HIS A 406 30.02 -6.81 -1.31
N GLY A 407 29.99 -8.14 -1.25
CA GLY A 407 29.58 -8.98 -2.37
C GLY A 407 30.73 -9.19 -3.36
N ILE A 408 30.48 -10.03 -4.36
CA ILE A 408 31.41 -10.26 -5.47
C ILE A 408 30.63 -10.71 -6.70
N ARG A 409 30.91 -10.11 -7.87
CA ARG A 409 30.18 -10.40 -9.13
C ARG A 409 28.65 -10.25 -8.93
N LYS A 410 27.90 -11.34 -9.03
CA LYS A 410 26.44 -11.38 -8.84
C LYS A 410 26.02 -11.67 -7.40
N MET A 411 26.96 -11.99 -6.51
CA MET A 411 26.69 -12.13 -5.08
C MET A 411 26.54 -10.74 -4.46
N ARG A 412 25.37 -10.47 -3.85
CA ARG A 412 25.08 -9.22 -3.15
C ARG A 412 25.91 -9.09 -1.86
N GLY A 413 26.30 -7.86 -1.52
CA GLY A 413 26.86 -7.54 -0.21
C GLY A 413 25.81 -7.53 0.90
N TYR A 414 26.15 -8.13 2.05
CA TYR A 414 25.30 -8.24 3.23
C TYR A 414 25.74 -7.31 4.37
N GLY A 415 26.64 -6.37 4.11
CA GLY A 415 27.22 -5.48 5.13
C GLY A 415 26.20 -4.70 5.94
N ALA A 416 25.08 -4.31 5.33
CA ALA A 416 24.01 -3.58 5.99
C ALA A 416 23.05 -4.48 6.81
N GLN A 417 22.99 -5.78 6.50
CA GLN A 417 22.05 -6.72 7.11
C GLN A 417 22.68 -7.59 8.20
N ILE A 418 23.99 -7.85 8.12
CA ILE A 418 24.70 -8.74 9.02
C ILE A 418 25.79 -7.94 9.75
N PRO A 419 25.70 -7.76 11.08
CA PRO A 419 26.74 -7.08 11.86
C PRO A 419 28.14 -7.72 11.72
N PRO A 420 29.23 -6.97 11.92
CA PRO A 420 30.61 -7.48 11.77
C PRO A 420 30.87 -8.76 12.56
N GLU A 421 30.44 -8.84 13.82
CA GLU A 421 30.60 -10.02 14.68
C GLU A 421 29.88 -11.26 14.10
N ASP A 422 28.68 -11.06 13.53
CA ASP A 422 27.91 -12.13 12.91
C ASP A 422 28.54 -12.56 11.58
N ARG A 423 29.17 -11.64 10.83
CA ARG A 423 29.92 -11.98 9.61
C ARG A 423 31.15 -12.82 9.94
N TRP A 424 31.91 -12.48 10.98
CA TRP A 424 33.02 -13.30 11.44
C TRP A 424 32.58 -14.68 11.94
N ALA A 425 31.44 -14.75 12.65
CA ALA A 425 30.87 -16.04 13.04
C ALA A 425 30.46 -16.89 11.81
N ILE A 426 29.94 -16.27 10.74
CA ILE A 426 29.70 -16.96 9.46
C ILE A 426 31.01 -17.49 8.88
N VAL A 427 32.08 -16.70 8.85
CA VAL A 427 33.40 -17.17 8.37
C VAL A 427 33.87 -18.38 9.18
N THR A 428 33.76 -18.35 10.51
CA THR A 428 34.05 -19.51 11.37
C THR A 428 33.23 -20.73 10.98
N TYR A 429 31.93 -20.58 10.70
CA TYR A 429 31.07 -21.68 10.28
C TYR A 429 31.43 -22.21 8.88
N VAL A 430 31.80 -21.33 7.94
CA VAL A 430 32.32 -21.73 6.62
C VAL A 430 33.59 -22.57 6.78
N ARG A 431 34.51 -22.20 7.67
CA ARG A 431 35.69 -23.02 7.97
C ARG A 431 35.34 -24.36 8.60
N ALA A 432 34.33 -24.39 9.46
CA ALA A 432 33.83 -25.65 10.01
C ALA A 432 33.25 -26.55 8.92
N LEU A 433 32.46 -26.00 7.98
CA LEU A 433 31.96 -26.73 6.81
C LEU A 433 33.12 -27.30 5.99
N GLN A 434 34.13 -26.50 5.66
CA GLN A 434 35.31 -26.95 4.92
C GLN A 434 36.05 -28.11 5.65
N LYS A 435 36.23 -27.98 6.97
CA LYS A 435 36.83 -29.02 7.80
C LYS A 435 36.02 -30.32 7.86
N THR A 436 34.72 -30.32 7.54
CA THR A 436 33.96 -31.58 7.40
C THR A 436 34.45 -32.44 6.23
N ARG A 437 35.09 -31.84 5.22
CA ARG A 437 35.62 -32.55 4.03
C ARG A 437 37.13 -32.72 4.03
N THR A 438 37.84 -31.73 4.58
CA THR A 438 39.31 -31.71 4.59
C THR A 438 39.91 -32.09 5.93
N GLY A 439 39.08 -32.28 6.97
CA GLY A 439 39.51 -32.63 8.30
C GLY A 439 40.17 -34.00 8.33
N THR A 440 41.29 -34.08 9.06
CA THR A 440 42.00 -35.33 9.30
C THR A 440 41.83 -35.77 10.75
N LYS A 441 42.12 -37.04 11.06
CA LYS A 441 42.09 -37.55 12.45
C LYS A 441 42.97 -36.75 13.41
N GLN A 442 43.98 -36.04 12.89
CA GLN A 442 44.90 -35.21 13.67
C GLN A 442 44.28 -33.88 14.11
N ASP A 443 43.19 -33.44 13.46
CA ASP A 443 42.45 -32.22 13.81
C ASP A 443 41.49 -32.43 15.00
N ILE A 444 41.26 -33.69 15.41
CA ILE A 444 40.36 -34.03 16.52
C ILE A 444 41.17 -34.07 17.83
N PRO A 445 40.79 -33.31 18.87
CA PRO A 445 41.43 -33.41 20.17
C PRO A 445 41.46 -34.87 20.67
N ALA A 446 42.60 -35.32 21.20
CA ALA A 446 42.80 -36.74 21.57
C ALA A 446 41.74 -37.32 22.53
N VAL A 447 41.13 -36.45 23.35
CA VAL A 447 40.03 -36.80 24.28
C VAL A 447 38.73 -37.08 23.53
N GLU A 448 38.41 -36.29 22.51
CA GLU A 448 37.21 -36.46 21.67
C GLU A 448 37.37 -37.61 20.69
N TYR A 449 38.58 -37.83 20.16
CA TYR A 449 38.88 -38.96 19.29
C TYR A 449 38.61 -40.31 19.96
N LYS A 450 39.05 -40.49 21.23
CA LYS A 450 38.71 -41.69 22.02
C LYS A 450 37.20 -41.87 22.23
N ALA A 451 36.46 -40.78 22.40
CA ALA A 451 35.01 -40.83 22.57
C ALA A 451 34.27 -41.21 21.27
N LEU A 452 34.81 -40.83 20.11
CA LEU A 452 34.30 -41.22 18.79
C LEU A 452 34.63 -42.68 18.46
N GLU A 453 35.85 -43.16 18.77
CA GLU A 453 36.22 -44.58 18.62
C GLU A 453 35.32 -45.49 19.46
N ILE A 454 34.97 -45.10 20.69
CA ILE A 454 34.03 -45.86 21.54
C ILE A 454 32.61 -45.89 20.94
N LYS A 455 32.23 -44.87 20.17
CA LYS A 455 30.92 -44.78 19.50
C LYS A 455 30.89 -45.42 18.10
N GLY A 456 32.02 -45.89 17.59
CA GLY A 456 32.12 -46.53 16.27
C GLY A 456 31.85 -45.58 15.08
N GLN A 457 32.11 -44.28 15.24
CA GLN A 457 31.92 -43.24 14.20
C GLN A 457 33.24 -42.75 13.62
#